data_AF-A0A368ZGZ2-F1
#
_entry.id   AF-A0A368ZGZ2-F1
#
_cell.length_a   1.000
_cell.length_b   1.000
_cell.length_c   1.000
_cell.angle_alpha   90.00
_cell.angle_beta   90.00
_cell.angle_gamma   90.00
#
_symmetry.space_group_name_H-M   'P 1'
#
loop_
_entity.id
_entity.type
_entity.pdbx_description
1 polymer ?
#
loop_
_entity_poly.entity_id
_entity_poly.type
_entity_poly.pdbx_seq_one_letter_code
_entity_poly.pdbx_strand_id
1 'polypeptide(L)'
;MLYQTLETQIPQAKLDSISSTQKISGLEFQRFDVVVDFPNGIKMKTTGFSRLFGKKEFTLNITAVNDKIRQQMLDAFLNSKFN
;
A
#
# COMPACT_ATOMS: atom_id res chain seq x y z
N MET A 1 2.43 9.25 -5.16
CA MET A 1 3.54 8.80 -6.03
C MET A 1 3.27 7.44 -6.67
N LEU A 2 3.04 6.37 -5.92
CA LEU A 2 2.91 5.02 -6.51
C LEU A 2 1.81 4.89 -7.58
N TYR A 3 0.60 5.40 -7.32
CA TYR A 3 -0.51 5.37 -8.28
C TYR A 3 -0.12 5.99 -9.63
N GLN A 4 0.40 7.23 -9.59
CA GLN A 4 0.82 7.96 -10.80
C GLN A 4 1.93 7.22 -11.56
N THR A 5 2.87 6.60 -10.86
CA THR A 5 3.91 5.78 -11.51
C THR A 5 3.30 4.59 -12.25
N LEU A 6 2.37 3.86 -11.62
CA LEU A 6 1.70 2.71 -12.24
C LEU A 6 0.85 3.13 -13.44
N GLU A 7 0.07 4.21 -13.30
CA GLU A 7 -0.74 4.79 -14.38
C GLU A 7 0.11 5.23 -15.57
N THR A 8 1.26 5.87 -15.32
CA THR A 8 2.15 6.36 -16.38
C THR A 8 2.89 5.22 -17.08
N GLN A 9 3.42 4.27 -16.32
CA GLN A 9 4.28 3.21 -16.86
C GLN A 9 3.47 2.04 -17.45
N ILE A 10 2.21 1.88 -17.03
CA ILE A 10 1.36 0.75 -17.41
C ILE A 10 -0.04 1.26 -17.81
N PRO A 11 -0.14 2.07 -18.87
CA PRO A 11 -1.36 2.81 -19.21
C PRO A 11 -2.57 1.92 -19.58
N GLN A 12 -2.33 0.65 -19.90
CA GLN A 12 -3.38 -0.32 -20.21
C GLN A 12 -3.93 -1.04 -18.97
N ALA A 13 -3.28 -0.91 -17.82
CA ALA A 13 -3.78 -1.49 -16.59
C ALA A 13 -4.94 -0.66 -16.05
N LYS A 14 -5.96 -1.33 -15.51
CA LYS A 14 -7.04 -0.65 -14.77
C LYS A 14 -6.58 -0.47 -13.33
N LEU A 15 -6.64 0.77 -12.84
CA LEU A 15 -6.30 1.10 -11.46
C LEU A 15 -7.55 1.51 -10.70
N ASP A 16 -7.75 0.91 -9.53
CA ASP A 16 -8.72 1.36 -8.54
C ASP A 16 -7.97 1.69 -7.24
N SER A 17 -8.35 2.76 -6.54
CA SER A 17 -7.64 3.16 -5.32
C SER A 17 -8.57 3.71 -4.25
N ILE A 18 -8.10 3.65 -2.99
CA ILE A 18 -8.78 4.22 -1.84
C ILE A 18 -7.76 4.76 -0.84
N SER A 19 -8.07 5.94 -0.30
CA SER A 19 -7.33 6.56 0.80
C SER A 19 -8.12 6.42 2.10
N SER A 20 -7.43 6.11 3.19
CA SER A 20 -8.00 6.00 4.53
C SER A 20 -6.95 6.30 5.60
N THR A 21 -7.35 6.26 6.87
CA THR A 21 -6.41 6.26 8.00
C THR A 21 -6.44 4.92 8.70
N GLN A 22 -5.29 4.50 9.23
CA GLN A 22 -5.14 3.24 9.96
C GLN A 22 -4.33 3.48 11.24
N LYS A 23 -4.86 3.05 12.39
CA LYS A 23 -4.13 3.09 13.65
C LYS A 23 -3.23 1.86 13.76
N ILE A 24 -1.93 2.07 14.02
CA ILE A 24 -0.92 1.02 14.21
C ILE A 24 -0.09 1.39 15.45
N SER A 25 -0.06 0.51 16.45
CA SER A 25 0.60 0.77 17.74
C SER A 25 0.21 2.11 18.39
N GLY A 26 -1.06 2.52 18.26
CA GLY A 26 -1.54 3.78 18.81
C GLY A 26 -1.32 5.00 17.93
N LEU A 27 -0.50 4.90 16.88
CA LEU A 27 -0.19 5.98 15.95
C LEU A 27 -1.08 5.93 14.71
N GLU A 28 -1.48 7.09 14.20
CA GLU A 28 -2.27 7.19 12.97
C GLU A 28 -1.37 7.22 11.72
N PHE A 29 -1.59 6.28 10.81
CA PHE A 29 -0.95 6.26 9.50
C PHE A 29 -1.98 6.65 8.45
N GLN A 30 -1.54 7.42 7.44
CA GLN A 30 -2.26 7.52 6.19
C GLN A 30 -2.08 6.17 5.47
N ARG A 31 -3.19 5.61 4.98
CA ARG A 31 -3.22 4.35 4.26
C ARG A 31 -3.75 4.60 2.85
N PHE A 32 -3.08 4.01 1.87
CA PHE A 32 -3.45 4.12 0.47
C PHE A 32 -3.41 2.74 -0.18
N ASP A 33 -4.57 2.20 -0.55
CA ASP A 33 -4.67 0.92 -1.24
C ASP A 33 -4.87 1.15 -2.74
N VAL A 34 -4.19 0.35 -3.55
CA VAL A 34 -4.30 0.32 -5.01
C VAL A 34 -4.49 -1.11 -5.47
N VAL A 35 -5.47 -1.33 -6.34
CA VAL A 35 -5.63 -2.56 -7.10
C VAL A 35 -5.27 -2.27 -8.54
N VAL A 36 -4.40 -3.08 -9.12
CA VAL A 36 -3.97 -3.00 -10.51
C VAL A 36 -4.38 -4.28 -11.20
N ASP A 37 -5.30 -4.15 -12.16
CA ASP A 37 -5.69 -5.22 -13.05
C ASP A 37 -4.88 -5.09 -14.35
N PHE A 38 -3.95 -6.01 -14.57
CA PHE A 38 -3.12 -6.04 -15.76
C PHE A 38 -3.86 -6.65 -16.96
N PRO A 39 -3.53 -6.26 -18.20
CA PRO A 39 -4.16 -6.81 -19.41
C PRO A 39 -4.04 -8.33 -19.56
N ASN A 40 -3.00 -8.93 -18.99
CA ASN A 40 -2.78 -10.37 -19.01
C ASN A 40 -3.58 -11.14 -17.93
N GLY A 41 -4.49 -10.47 -17.23
CA GLY A 41 -5.35 -11.08 -16.20
C GLY A 41 -4.71 -11.15 -14.81
N ILE A 42 -3.44 -10.75 -14.64
CA ILE A 42 -2.82 -10.66 -13.32
C ILE A 42 -3.46 -9.52 -12.53
N LYS A 43 -3.82 -9.79 -11.28
CA LYS A 43 -4.25 -8.77 -10.32
C LYS A 43 -3.14 -8.55 -9.29
N MET A 44 -2.67 -7.32 -9.19
CA MET A 44 -1.71 -6.90 -8.17
C MET A 44 -2.40 -5.95 -7.20
N LYS A 45 -2.08 -6.08 -5.92
CA LYS A 45 -2.55 -5.17 -4.89
C LYS A 45 -1.37 -4.55 -4.19
N THR A 46 -1.45 -3.24 -3.98
CA THR A 46 -0.52 -2.52 -3.12
C THR A 46 -1.26 -1.87 -1.97
N THR A 47 -0.76 -2.03 -0.76
CA THR A 47 -1.19 -1.24 0.40
C THR A 47 0.00 -0.41 0.87
N GLY A 48 -0.12 0.90 0.75
CA GLY A 48 0.84 1.89 1.22
C GLY A 48 0.44 2.44 2.59
N PHE A 49 1.43 2.69 3.44
CA PHE A 49 1.28 3.40 4.70
C PHE A 49 2.30 4.53 4.77
N SER A 50 1.87 5.71 5.24
CA SER A 50 2.79 6.80 5.52
C SER A 50 2.45 7.53 6.81
N ARG A 51 3.49 8.06 7.46
CA ARG A 51 3.38 8.90 8.65
C ARG A 51 4.60 9.80 8.76
N LEU A 52 4.39 11.03 9.18
CA LEU A 52 5.48 11.94 9.53
C LEU A 52 5.89 11.73 10.99
N PHE A 53 7.17 11.44 11.23
CA PHE A 53 7.79 11.43 12.55
C PHE A 53 8.68 12.66 12.69
N GLY A 54 8.15 13.71 13.33
CA GLY A 54 8.82 15.01 13.42
C GLY A 54 8.99 15.64 12.03
N LYS A 55 10.22 15.63 11.49
CA LYS A 55 10.54 16.11 10.13
C LYS A 55 10.94 14.99 9.17
N LYS A 56 10.76 13.72 9.56
CA LYS A 56 11.13 12.55 8.76
C LYS A 56 9.88 11.83 8.30
N GLU A 57 9.78 11.59 7.00
CA GLU A 57 8.68 10.82 6.43
C GLU A 57 9.01 9.33 6.51
N PHE A 58 8.11 8.55 7.13
CA PHE A 58 8.09 7.11 7.01
C PHE A 58 7.07 6.74 5.94
N THR A 59 7.48 5.90 4.99
CA THR A 59 6.59 5.29 4.00
C THR A 59 6.93 3.80 3.86
N LEU A 60 5.90 2.96 3.83
CA LEU A 60 5.98 1.54 3.53
C LEU A 60 4.99 1.21 2.43
N ASN A 61 5.38 0.39 1.45
CA ASN A 61 4.46 -0.17 0.46
C ASN A 61 4.55 -1.70 0.47
N ILE A 62 3.42 -2.37 0.62
CA ILE A 62 3.31 -3.82 0.51
C ILE A 62 2.63 -4.13 -0.81
N THR A 63 3.41 -4.53 -1.81
CA THR A 63 2.94 -4.88 -3.16
C THR A 63 3.02 -6.39 -3.36
N ALA A 64 1.93 -7.02 -3.78
CA ALA A 64 1.92 -8.44 -4.06
C ALA A 64 0.83 -8.84 -5.07
N VAL A 65 1.10 -9.90 -5.83
CA VAL A 65 0.11 -10.60 -6.67
C VAL A 65 -0.54 -11.79 -5.93
N ASN A 66 0.14 -12.32 -4.90
CA ASN A 66 -0.39 -13.39 -4.07
C ASN A 66 -1.04 -12.80 -2.81
N ASP A 67 -2.36 -12.96 -2.70
CA ASP A 67 -3.15 -12.39 -1.60
C ASP A 67 -2.77 -12.96 -0.22
N LYS A 68 -2.39 -14.24 -0.14
CA LYS A 68 -2.00 -14.86 1.14
C LYS A 68 -0.71 -14.25 1.67
N ILE A 69 0.31 -14.10 0.82
CA ILE A 69 1.58 -13.48 1.20
C ILE A 69 1.36 -12.01 1.56
N ARG A 70 0.54 -11.30 0.77
CA ARG A 70 0.17 -9.90 1.06
C ARG A 70 -0.41 -9.75 2.45
N GLN A 71 -1.36 -10.62 2.81
CA GLN A 71 -2.03 -10.57 4.10
C GLN A 71 -1.04 -10.86 5.25
N GLN A 72 -0.15 -11.84 5.09
CA GLN A 72 0.88 -12.12 6.09
C GLN A 72 1.80 -10.92 6.35
N MET A 73 2.21 -10.21 5.28
CA MET A 73 3.02 -8.99 5.41
C MET A 73 2.24 -7.86 6.09
N LEU A 74 0.96 -7.70 5.74
CA LEU A 74 0.08 -6.73 6.38
C LEU A 74 -0.09 -7.02 7.86
N ASP A 75 -0.38 -8.26 8.23
CA ASP A 75 -0.57 -8.66 9.63
C ASP A 75 0.71 -8.42 10.44
N ALA A 76 1.88 -8.74 9.87
CA ALA A 76 3.16 -8.46 10.52
C ALA A 76 3.38 -6.96 10.74
N PHE A 77 3.10 -6.12 9.73
CA PHE A 77 3.25 -4.68 9.86
C PHE A 77 2.24 -4.06 10.83
N LEU A 78 0.96 -4.47 10.76
CA LEU A 78 -0.09 -3.95 11.64
C LEU A 78 0.14 -4.29 13.12
N ASN A 79 0.92 -5.34 13.40
CA ASN A 79 1.35 -5.71 14.75
C ASN A 79 2.69 -5.09 15.18
N SER A 80 3.34 -4.30 14.31
CA SER A 80 4.59 -3.62 14.63
C SER A 80 4.42 -2.60 15.75
N LYS A 81 5.50 -2.36 16.50
CA LYS A 81 5.57 -1.33 17.56
C LYS A 81 6.49 -0.20 17.10
N PHE A 82 6.13 1.02 17.45
CA PHE A 82 6.91 2.22 17.19
C PHE A 82 7.23 2.87 18.54
N ASN A 83 8.51 3.11 18.80
CA ASN A 83 9.02 3.77 20.01
C ASN A 83 9.38 5.22 19.70
#